data_AF-A0A8H5LYP5-F1
#
_entry.id   AF-A0A8H5LYP5-F1
#
_cell.length_a   1.000
_cell.length_b   1.000
_cell.length_c   1.000
_cell.angle_alpha   90.00
_cell.angle_beta   90.00
_cell.angle_gamma   90.00
#
_symmetry.space_group_name_H-M   'P 1'
#
loop_
_entity.id
_entity.type
_entity.pdbx_description
1 polymer ?
#
loop_
_entity_poly.entity_id
_entity_poly.type
_entity_poly.pdbx_seq_one_letter_code
_entity_poly.pdbx_strand_id
1 'polypeptide(L)'
;MFIVNRQFSFSKVVAVPEAKALEAIRPEFLITASPLVVKYEAKDPSQPDLYTISERLPVLGIFETVHTFTSLVTQKEDGVESQTNAQAYTTMNARWRAVKKDEDQTEVREDVSVSGLFFLMPYIVYTARKAHQRVFWVTGTCLMLMALSIFIQLLVPGFVMVTFWLLWPRKSSDPYGLFHLSLNRLPNDDPRELPKTEWLNMGFWKDVTTFPDACQALAKKLIQAAQIKHGARVLDVGHGTGESLIFLLSNPSVNLISSLTGITSLTTHHNRSLERLSQIKVPKDTEINLYEGDAVYRSGAVRHPLDPNSHATFDAILALDCAYHFKTRDLFLRQSFEHLAPGGRIALADICLDAAKLEGWKRLLMFSVFAVMPEANGIAVPRYIEQLEKIGFVDVIVEDISEDVFPGFVAFLKGRGFGWRVFGWMMEWLYASGAKFVIASGQKSIKVVAVPEAKALEVIRPEFLITASPLVVKYEVKDPSQPDLYTISERLPVLGIFETVNTFTSLVTQKEDGVESQTNAQAYTTMNARWRAVKKDEDQTEVREDVSVSGIFFLMPYIVYTARKAHQRVFEKLIQAVEEKA
;
A
#
# COMPACT_ATOMS: atom_id res chain seq x y z
N MET A 1 -0.43 6.87 31.95
CA MET A 1 -0.63 7.64 30.70
C MET A 1 0.59 8.56 30.55
N PHE A 2 1.48 8.31 29.59
CA PHE A 2 2.74 9.08 29.44
C PHE A 2 2.54 10.25 28.47
N ILE A 3 2.64 11.49 28.98
CA ILE A 3 2.64 12.73 28.17
C ILE A 3 4.09 13.08 27.82
N VAL A 4 4.32 13.46 26.57
CA VAL A 4 5.63 13.87 26.04
C VAL A 4 5.51 15.28 25.48
N ASN A 5 6.61 16.04 25.52
CA ASN A 5 6.72 17.38 24.93
C ASN A 5 7.67 17.36 23.73
N ARG A 6 7.35 18.14 22.70
CA ARG A 6 8.15 18.35 21.50
C ARG A 6 8.18 19.82 21.12
N GLN A 7 9.34 20.30 20.67
CA GLN A 7 9.52 21.64 20.17
C GLN A 7 10.15 21.61 18.78
N PHE A 8 9.72 22.50 17.91
CA PHE A 8 10.29 22.70 16.59
C PHE A 8 10.11 24.14 16.14
N SER A 9 11.00 24.59 15.25
CA SER A 9 11.00 25.96 14.74
C SER A 9 11.06 25.94 13.21
N PHE A 10 10.37 26.90 12.59
CA PHE A 10 10.43 27.16 11.17
C PHE A 10 10.88 28.61 10.97
N SER A 11 11.70 28.88 9.96
CA SER A 11 12.03 30.25 9.60
C SER A 11 12.21 30.39 8.09
N LYS A 12 11.93 31.58 7.58
CA LYS A 12 12.15 31.95 6.17
C LYS A 12 12.44 33.44 6.07
N VAL A 13 13.46 33.78 5.30
CA VAL A 13 13.75 35.17 4.93
C VAL A 13 12.90 35.54 3.71
N VAL A 14 12.18 36.64 3.82
CA VAL A 14 11.34 37.22 2.76
C VAL A 14 11.88 38.60 2.38
N ALA A 15 11.81 38.93 1.09
CA ALA A 15 12.29 40.21 0.54
C ALA A 15 11.22 41.31 0.70
N VAL A 16 10.84 41.60 1.94
CA VAL A 16 9.97 42.72 2.30
C VAL A 16 10.48 43.40 3.58
N PRO A 17 10.24 44.72 3.74
CA PRO A 17 10.48 45.41 5.01
C PRO A 17 9.67 44.83 6.16
N GLU A 18 10.20 44.93 7.38
CA GLU A 18 9.62 44.34 8.60
C GLU A 18 8.18 44.78 8.86
N ALA A 19 7.88 46.07 8.63
CA ALA A 19 6.53 46.60 8.78
C ALA A 19 5.49 45.87 7.90
N LYS A 20 5.87 45.53 6.65
CA LYS A 20 5.01 44.77 5.73
C LYS A 20 4.88 43.30 6.14
N ALA A 21 5.93 42.72 6.71
CA ALA A 21 5.86 41.36 7.25
C ALA A 21 4.91 41.30 8.46
N LEU A 22 4.98 42.28 9.37
CA LEU A 22 4.09 42.39 10.52
C LEU A 22 2.64 42.65 10.13
N GLU A 23 2.38 43.41 9.05
CA GLU A 23 1.03 43.57 8.51
C GLU A 23 0.41 42.24 8.04
N ALA A 24 1.23 41.29 7.56
CA ALA A 24 0.78 39.98 7.10
C ALA A 24 0.62 38.96 8.26
N ILE A 25 1.43 39.06 9.31
CA ILE A 25 1.36 38.17 10.49
C ILE A 25 0.24 38.65 11.43
N ARG A 26 -1.01 38.36 11.06
CA ARG A 26 -2.22 38.63 11.85
C ARG A 26 -2.97 37.33 12.19
N PRO A 27 -3.75 37.28 13.28
CA PRO A 27 -4.46 36.07 13.73
C PRO A 27 -5.30 35.44 12.61
N GLU A 28 -6.09 36.23 11.89
CA GLU A 28 -6.96 35.73 10.83
C GLU A 28 -6.16 35.12 9.67
N PHE A 29 -5.05 35.75 9.30
CA PHE A 29 -4.18 35.24 8.25
C PHE A 29 -3.56 33.92 8.67
N LEU A 30 -3.03 33.82 9.89
CA LEU A 30 -2.39 32.59 10.37
C LEU A 30 -3.38 31.42 10.50
N ILE A 31 -4.61 31.69 10.96
CA ILE A 31 -5.67 30.67 11.03
C ILE A 31 -6.07 30.22 9.62
N THR A 32 -6.32 31.15 8.70
CA THR A 32 -6.80 30.82 7.34
C THR A 32 -5.70 30.29 6.43
N ALA A 33 -4.42 30.53 6.73
CA ALA A 33 -3.30 29.98 5.99
C ALA A 33 -3.13 28.46 6.21
N SER A 34 -3.69 27.89 7.28
CA SER A 34 -3.71 26.44 7.47
C SER A 34 -4.66 25.78 6.46
N PRO A 35 -4.17 24.89 5.57
CA PRO A 35 -5.01 24.21 4.59
C PRO A 35 -5.93 23.15 5.22
N LEU A 36 -5.78 22.91 6.52
CA LEU A 36 -6.59 21.96 7.27
C LEU A 36 -7.84 22.64 7.83
N VAL A 37 -7.88 23.97 7.93
CA VAL A 37 -9.02 24.70 8.46
C VAL A 37 -10.19 24.63 7.49
N VAL A 38 -11.31 24.09 7.97
CA VAL A 38 -12.59 24.00 7.25
C VAL A 38 -13.44 25.24 7.55
N LYS A 39 -13.43 25.66 8.82
CA LYS A 39 -14.11 26.87 9.28
C LYS A 39 -13.46 27.37 10.56
N TYR A 40 -13.57 28.66 10.81
CA TYR A 40 -13.27 29.27 12.10
C TYR A 40 -14.38 30.23 12.47
N GLU A 41 -14.70 30.31 13.75
CA GLU A 41 -15.68 31.23 14.32
C GLU A 41 -14.97 32.03 15.41
N ALA A 42 -14.89 33.35 15.24
CA ALA A 42 -14.58 34.25 16.34
C ALA A 42 -15.85 34.33 17.21
N LYS A 43 -15.78 33.80 18.43
CA LYS A 43 -16.94 33.73 19.32
C LYS A 43 -16.54 34.13 20.73
N ASP A 44 -16.69 35.42 20.99
CA ASP A 44 -17.32 36.04 22.16
C ASP A 44 -16.94 37.53 22.15
N PRO A 45 -17.87 38.50 22.09
CA PRO A 45 -17.55 39.93 22.21
C PRO A 45 -16.77 40.30 23.48
N SER A 46 -16.78 39.43 24.50
CA SER A 46 -16.01 39.57 25.73
C SER A 46 -14.59 39.00 25.67
N GLN A 47 -14.23 38.20 24.65
CA GLN A 47 -12.90 37.60 24.46
C GLN A 47 -12.48 37.63 22.98
N PRO A 48 -12.01 38.79 22.46
CA PRO A 48 -11.72 38.96 21.03
C PRO A 48 -10.59 38.07 20.51
N ASP A 49 -9.71 37.59 21.39
CA ASP A 49 -8.56 36.76 21.04
C ASP A 49 -8.89 35.25 21.00
N LEU A 50 -10.10 34.83 21.36
CA LEU A 50 -10.47 33.41 21.42
C LEU A 50 -11.18 32.93 20.15
N TYR A 51 -10.57 31.97 19.47
CA TYR A 51 -11.07 31.40 18.23
C TYR A 51 -11.53 29.95 18.42
N THR A 52 -12.69 29.60 17.87
CA THR A 52 -13.10 28.21 17.68
C THR A 52 -12.76 27.78 16.26
N ILE A 53 -11.86 26.82 16.11
CA ILE A 53 -11.30 26.39 14.83
C ILE A 53 -11.72 24.95 14.56
N SER A 54 -12.21 24.67 13.35
CA SER A 54 -12.51 23.32 12.88
C SER A 54 -11.54 22.93 11.79
N GLU A 55 -10.77 21.86 12.00
CA GLU A 55 -9.82 21.33 11.04
C GLU A 55 -10.23 19.96 10.51
N ARG A 56 -9.95 19.68 9.24
CA ARG A 56 -10.09 18.37 8.62
C ARG A 56 -8.77 17.63 8.71
N LEU A 57 -8.74 16.62 9.57
CA LEU A 57 -7.55 15.81 9.81
C LEU A 57 -7.83 14.35 9.45
N PRO A 58 -6.89 13.66 8.79
CA PRO A 58 -7.02 12.24 8.51
C PRO A 58 -6.63 11.42 9.75
N VAL A 59 -7.61 10.93 10.51
CA VAL A 59 -7.32 10.03 11.64
C VAL A 59 -6.63 8.77 11.13
N LEU A 60 -5.40 8.55 11.60
CA LEU A 60 -4.51 7.47 11.18
C LEU A 60 -4.23 7.42 9.66
N GLY A 61 -4.43 8.53 8.94
CA GLY A 61 -4.19 8.57 7.48
C GLY A 61 -5.29 7.93 6.62
N ILE A 62 -6.40 7.48 7.22
CA ILE A 62 -7.42 6.65 6.53
C ILE A 62 -8.79 7.34 6.47
N PHE A 63 -9.23 8.00 7.55
CA PHE A 63 -10.56 8.61 7.65
C PHE A 63 -10.45 10.13 7.83
N GLU A 64 -11.04 10.91 6.93
CA GLU A 64 -11.12 12.37 7.12
C GLU A 64 -12.20 12.69 8.15
N THR A 65 -11.81 13.29 9.28
CA THR A 65 -12.72 13.74 10.32
C THR A 65 -12.52 15.23 10.59
N VAL A 66 -13.61 15.92 10.90
CA VAL A 66 -13.57 17.33 11.29
C VAL A 66 -13.45 17.41 12.80
N HIS A 67 -12.35 17.98 13.29
CA HIS A 67 -12.10 18.21 14.70
C HIS A 67 -12.27 19.68 15.01
N THR A 68 -13.04 20.00 16.05
CA THR A 68 -13.23 21.38 16.53
C THR A 68 -12.51 21.56 17.85
N PHE A 69 -11.72 22.62 17.95
CA PHE A 69 -10.95 22.98 19.13
C PHE A 69 -10.91 24.51 19.32
N THR A 70 -10.46 24.95 20.49
CA THR A 70 -10.28 26.37 20.80
C THR A 70 -8.81 26.75 20.79
N SER A 71 -8.53 27.96 20.28
CA SER A 71 -7.20 28.56 20.26
C SER A 71 -7.30 30.01 20.71
N LEU A 72 -6.55 30.37 21.75
CA LEU A 72 -6.36 31.76 22.16
C LEU A 72 -5.20 32.33 21.33
N VAL A 73 -5.48 33.31 20.48
CA VAL A 73 -4.51 33.92 19.56
C VAL A 73 -4.40 35.40 19.86
N THR A 74 -3.24 35.82 20.36
CA THR A 74 -2.99 37.20 20.80
C THR A 74 -1.98 37.88 19.90
N GLN A 75 -2.36 39.04 19.36
CA GLN A 75 -1.47 39.91 18.60
C GLN A 75 -0.43 40.55 19.55
N LYS A 76 0.83 40.57 19.13
CA LYS A 76 1.95 41.27 19.78
C LYS A 76 2.53 42.31 18.83
N GLU A 77 3.37 43.21 19.35
CA GLU A 77 4.05 44.23 18.54
C GLU A 77 5.00 43.61 17.51
N ASP A 78 5.61 42.46 17.84
CA ASP A 78 6.62 41.76 17.04
C ASP A 78 6.08 40.49 16.33
N GLY A 79 4.78 40.23 16.41
CA GLY A 79 4.13 39.09 15.74
C GLY A 79 2.87 38.59 16.46
N VAL A 80 2.67 37.28 16.51
CA VAL A 80 1.46 36.64 17.07
C VAL A 80 1.82 35.45 17.94
N GLU A 81 1.08 35.22 19.02
CA GLU A 81 1.18 34.03 19.85
C GLU A 81 -0.15 33.28 19.89
N SER A 82 -0.11 31.95 19.88
CA SER A 82 -1.31 31.12 20.03
C SER A 82 -1.13 30.03 21.08
N GLN A 83 -2.22 29.75 21.81
CA GLN A 83 -2.36 28.63 22.75
C GLN A 83 -3.60 27.83 22.39
N THR A 84 -3.39 26.59 21.95
CA THR A 84 -4.41 25.71 21.40
C THR A 84 -4.60 24.50 22.31
N ASN A 85 -5.85 24.24 22.69
CA ASN A 85 -6.22 23.02 23.40
C ASN A 85 -6.95 22.07 22.44
N ALA A 86 -6.20 21.10 21.91
CA ALA A 86 -6.71 20.11 20.98
C ALA A 86 -7.27 18.89 21.72
N GLN A 87 -8.03 18.06 21.00
CA GLN A 87 -8.58 16.82 21.56
C GLN A 87 -7.47 15.82 21.96
N ALA A 88 -7.85 14.77 22.69
CA ALA A 88 -6.96 13.68 23.10
C ALA A 88 -5.73 14.13 23.93
N TYR A 89 -5.95 15.04 24.89
CA TYR A 89 -4.92 15.53 25.81
C TYR A 89 -3.75 16.25 25.12
N THR A 90 -4.02 16.90 23.99
CA THR A 90 -2.98 17.58 23.20
C THR A 90 -3.06 19.09 23.40
N THR A 91 -1.95 19.73 23.78
CA THR A 91 -1.83 21.19 23.83
C THR A 91 -0.73 21.66 22.91
N MET A 92 -0.94 22.79 22.24
CA MET A 92 0.02 23.37 21.30
C MET A 92 0.15 24.87 21.53
N ASN A 93 1.39 25.35 21.62
CA ASN A 93 1.71 26.76 21.70
C ASN A 93 2.56 27.15 20.50
N ALA A 94 2.19 28.19 19.76
CA ALA A 94 2.98 28.71 18.64
C ALA A 94 3.31 30.19 18.83
N ARG A 95 4.50 30.61 18.41
CA ARG A 95 4.97 32.00 18.47
C ARG A 95 5.54 32.40 17.12
N TRP A 96 4.81 33.25 16.42
CA TRP A 96 5.20 33.87 15.16
C TRP A 96 5.89 35.20 15.41
N ARG A 97 7.00 35.45 14.73
CA ARG A 97 7.79 36.67 14.82
C ARG A 97 8.27 37.13 13.45
N ALA A 98 8.28 38.43 13.23
CA ALA A 98 9.03 39.06 12.14
C ALA A 98 10.27 39.71 12.75
N VAL A 99 11.44 39.39 12.21
CA VAL A 99 12.73 39.92 12.67
C VAL A 99 13.44 40.57 11.49
N LYS A 100 13.63 41.89 11.52
CA LYS A 100 14.40 42.60 10.49
C LYS A 100 15.80 41.99 10.32
N LYS A 101 16.17 41.70 9.07
CA LYS A 101 17.52 41.27 8.68
C LYS A 101 18.28 42.36 7.93
N ASP A 102 17.58 43.07 7.05
CA ASP A 102 18.11 44.18 6.24
C ASP A 102 16.99 45.21 5.98
N GLU A 103 17.26 46.31 5.27
CA GLU A 103 16.24 47.33 4.93
C GLU A 103 15.01 46.74 4.22
N ASP A 104 15.24 45.81 3.27
CA ASP A 104 14.21 45.15 2.48
C ASP A 104 14.09 43.63 2.76
N GLN A 105 14.65 43.14 3.86
CA GLN A 105 14.60 41.71 4.21
C GLN A 105 14.16 41.48 5.64
N THR A 106 13.23 40.55 5.81
CA THR A 106 12.68 40.15 7.11
C THR A 106 12.71 38.64 7.26
N GLU A 107 13.20 38.13 8.38
CA GLU A 107 13.03 36.73 8.76
C GLU A 107 11.68 36.56 9.47
N VAL A 108 10.79 35.78 8.87
CA VAL A 108 9.58 35.30 9.54
C VAL A 108 9.92 33.98 10.21
N ARG A 109 9.74 33.92 11.53
CA ARG A 109 10.05 32.74 12.35
C ARG A 109 8.82 32.29 13.11
N GLU A 110 8.64 30.99 13.21
CA GLU A 110 7.66 30.35 14.08
C GLU A 110 8.35 29.37 15.02
N ASP A 111 8.09 29.48 16.33
CA ASP A 111 8.47 28.48 17.33
C ASP A 111 7.22 27.78 17.86
N VAL A 112 7.17 26.45 17.75
CA VAL A 112 6.01 25.63 18.16
C VAL A 112 6.42 24.66 19.26
N SER A 113 5.61 24.57 20.31
CA SER A 113 5.71 23.59 21.40
C SER A 113 4.43 22.78 21.50
N VAL A 114 4.54 21.46 21.46
CA VAL A 114 3.40 20.53 21.51
C VAL A 114 3.56 19.55 22.67
N SER A 115 2.49 19.36 23.43
CA SER A 115 2.39 18.37 24.51
C SER A 115 1.28 17.38 24.18
N GLY A 116 1.50 16.08 24.35
CA GLY A 116 0.47 15.07 24.06
C GLY A 116 0.89 13.66 24.45
N LEU A 117 0.00 12.69 24.23
CA LEU A 117 0.26 11.28 24.54
C LEU A 117 1.42 10.74 23.70
N PHE A 118 2.37 10.03 24.33
CA PHE A 118 3.60 9.60 23.68
C PHE A 118 3.39 8.83 22.36
N PHE A 119 2.36 7.96 22.30
CA PHE A 119 2.05 7.14 21.14
C PHE A 119 1.33 7.92 20.02
N LEU A 120 0.70 9.05 20.33
CA LEU A 120 0.13 9.96 19.33
C LEU A 120 1.17 10.96 18.82
N MET A 121 2.30 11.15 19.53
CA MET A 121 3.26 12.20 19.23
C MET A 121 3.84 12.15 17.80
N PRO A 122 4.19 10.99 17.19
CA PRO A 122 4.64 10.94 15.81
C PRO A 122 3.58 11.48 14.83
N TYR A 123 2.32 11.12 15.05
CA TYR A 123 1.19 11.60 14.24
C TYR A 123 0.92 13.09 14.46
N ILE A 124 0.89 13.56 15.71
CA ILE A 124 0.69 14.96 16.08
C ILE A 124 1.78 15.85 15.47
N VAL A 125 3.05 15.44 15.57
CA VAL A 125 4.17 16.19 14.98
C VAL A 125 4.10 16.19 13.46
N TYR A 126 3.71 15.05 12.84
CA TYR A 126 3.53 14.97 11.40
C TYR A 126 2.45 15.92 10.89
N THR A 127 1.25 15.92 11.51
CA THR A 127 0.16 16.81 11.12
C THR A 127 0.51 18.28 11.36
N ALA A 128 1.11 18.60 12.50
CA ALA A 128 1.57 19.96 12.81
C ALA A 128 2.63 20.44 11.80
N ARG A 129 3.65 19.62 11.50
CA ARG A 129 4.65 20.00 10.47
C ARG A 129 4.01 20.25 9.11
N LYS A 130 3.06 19.40 8.68
CA LYS A 130 2.39 19.53 7.38
C LYS A 130 1.56 20.81 7.26
N ALA A 131 0.84 21.19 8.32
CA ALA A 131 0.05 22.41 8.32
C ALA A 131 0.96 23.65 8.26
N HIS A 132 1.99 23.67 9.10
CA HIS A 132 2.87 24.83 9.29
C HIS A 132 3.87 25.02 8.14
N GLN A 133 4.44 23.95 7.57
CA GLN A 133 5.32 24.04 6.39
C GLN A 133 4.63 24.64 5.16
N ARG A 134 3.31 24.42 5.01
CA ARG A 134 2.55 24.98 3.88
C ARG A 134 2.28 26.48 4.04
N VAL A 135 2.16 27.01 5.26
CA VAL A 135 2.05 28.47 5.51
C VAL A 135 3.29 29.21 4.99
N PHE A 136 4.49 28.64 5.19
CA PHE A 136 5.75 29.18 4.64
C PHE A 136 5.88 29.08 3.11
N TRP A 137 5.06 28.24 2.46
CA TRP A 137 4.96 28.14 1.00
C TRP A 137 3.98 29.17 0.42
N VAL A 138 2.83 29.39 1.06
CA VAL A 138 1.79 30.33 0.59
C VAL A 138 2.22 31.80 0.69
N THR A 139 3.07 32.15 1.66
CA THR A 139 3.60 33.52 1.86
C THR A 139 4.58 34.02 0.80
N GLY A 140 5.00 33.18 -0.16
CA GLY A 140 5.97 33.54 -1.20
C GLY A 140 5.40 33.82 -2.59
N THR A 141 4.14 33.48 -2.86
CA THR A 141 3.57 33.55 -4.22
C THR A 141 2.06 33.56 -4.12
N CYS A 142 1.43 34.72 -4.13
CA CYS A 142 -0.03 34.76 -4.08
C CYS A 142 -0.65 35.74 -5.10
N LEU A 143 -1.58 35.15 -5.85
CA LEU A 143 -2.85 35.72 -6.32
C LEU A 143 -2.98 36.29 -7.74
N MET A 144 -1.91 36.62 -8.47
CA MET A 144 -2.07 37.14 -9.85
C MET A 144 -1.87 36.11 -10.99
N LEU A 145 -1.18 34.99 -10.74
CA LEU A 145 -0.82 34.01 -11.78
C LEU A 145 -1.72 32.75 -11.83
N MET A 146 -2.56 32.52 -10.82
CA MET A 146 -3.43 31.33 -10.76
C MET A 146 -4.64 31.44 -11.68
N ALA A 147 -5.24 32.62 -11.82
CA ALA A 147 -6.43 32.77 -12.66
C ALA A 147 -6.12 32.68 -14.17
N LEU A 148 -4.91 33.09 -14.59
CA LEU A 148 -4.52 33.06 -16.01
C LEU A 148 -3.89 31.73 -16.43
N SER A 149 -3.19 31.01 -15.52
CA SER A 149 -2.59 29.71 -15.83
C SER A 149 -3.62 28.58 -15.88
N ILE A 150 -4.65 28.60 -15.02
CA ILE A 150 -5.72 27.58 -15.04
C ILE A 150 -6.52 27.67 -16.36
N PHE A 151 -6.71 28.87 -16.90
CA PHE A 151 -7.43 29.09 -18.16
C PHE A 151 -6.63 28.64 -19.40
N ILE A 152 -5.30 28.78 -19.38
CA ILE A 152 -4.41 28.38 -20.48
C ILE A 152 -3.98 26.90 -20.39
N GLN A 153 -3.87 26.33 -19.19
CA GLN A 153 -3.39 24.97 -18.97
C GLN A 153 -4.47 23.89 -19.10
N LEU A 154 -5.77 24.21 -19.02
CA LEU A 154 -6.83 23.21 -19.12
C LEU A 154 -7.43 23.07 -20.53
N LEU A 155 -7.43 24.13 -21.35
CA LEU A 155 -8.08 24.11 -22.67
C LEU A 155 -7.13 23.76 -23.81
N VAL A 156 -5.86 24.15 -23.73
CA VAL A 156 -4.89 23.94 -24.84
C VAL A 156 -4.41 22.49 -24.93
N PRO A 157 -4.07 21.77 -23.84
CA PRO A 157 -3.62 20.38 -23.97
C PRO A 157 -4.76 19.43 -24.37
N GLY A 158 -5.97 19.64 -23.87
CA GLY A 158 -7.14 18.83 -24.25
C GLY A 158 -7.50 18.99 -25.73
N PHE A 159 -7.48 20.21 -26.25
CA PHE A 159 -7.80 20.49 -27.65
C PHE A 159 -6.70 20.06 -28.62
N VAL A 160 -5.42 20.27 -28.26
CA VAL A 160 -4.26 19.81 -29.06
C VAL A 160 -4.16 18.29 -29.05
N MET A 161 -4.53 17.60 -27.97
CA MET A 161 -4.54 16.14 -27.91
C MET A 161 -5.71 15.52 -28.66
N VAL A 162 -6.93 16.07 -28.56
CA VAL A 162 -8.07 15.57 -29.35
C VAL A 162 -7.79 15.74 -30.84
N THR A 163 -7.21 16.86 -31.26
CA THR A 163 -6.82 17.07 -32.66
C THR A 163 -5.63 16.20 -33.06
N PHE A 164 -4.60 16.04 -32.23
CA PHE A 164 -3.48 15.12 -32.49
C PHE A 164 -3.96 13.67 -32.60
N TRP A 165 -4.87 13.21 -31.73
CA TRP A 165 -5.38 11.83 -31.73
C TRP A 165 -6.41 11.57 -32.85
N LEU A 166 -7.17 12.59 -33.28
CA LEU A 166 -8.06 12.51 -34.45
C LEU A 166 -7.30 12.60 -35.78
N LEU A 167 -6.16 13.29 -35.82
CA LEU A 167 -5.34 13.50 -37.02
C LEU A 167 -4.15 12.53 -37.13
N TRP A 168 -3.82 11.78 -36.07
CA TRP A 168 -2.80 10.75 -36.10
C TRP A 168 -3.26 9.59 -37.00
N PRO A 169 -2.41 9.10 -37.94
CA PRO A 169 -2.81 8.03 -38.83
C PRO A 169 -3.22 6.80 -38.02
N ARG A 170 -4.50 6.39 -38.14
CA ARG A 170 -5.02 5.11 -37.61
C ARG A 170 -4.46 3.93 -38.40
N LYS A 171 -3.14 3.77 -38.39
CA LYS A 171 -2.39 2.66 -38.97
C LYS A 171 -1.34 2.13 -37.98
N SER A 172 -1.73 1.88 -36.74
CA SER A 172 -1.27 0.70 -36.02
C SER A 172 -2.32 0.33 -34.97
N SER A 173 -2.63 -0.95 -34.85
CA SER A 173 -3.57 -1.52 -33.87
C SER A 173 -2.90 -1.83 -32.53
N ASP A 174 -1.79 -1.18 -32.19
CA ASP A 174 -0.94 -1.51 -31.03
C ASP A 174 -0.60 -0.23 -30.24
N PRO A 175 -1.15 -0.04 -29.02
CA PRO A 175 -0.84 1.12 -28.19
C PRO A 175 0.56 1.07 -27.55
N TYR A 176 1.24 -0.09 -27.54
CA TYR A 176 2.51 -0.28 -26.83
C TYR A 176 3.75 -0.63 -27.68
N GLY A 177 3.62 -0.96 -28.97
CA GLY A 177 4.72 -1.04 -29.95
C GLY A 177 6.13 -1.39 -29.41
N LEU A 178 7.17 -0.65 -29.85
CA LEU A 178 8.55 -0.73 -29.32
C LEU A 178 9.05 0.65 -28.83
N PHE A 179 8.14 1.56 -28.52
CA PHE A 179 8.50 2.94 -28.13
C PHE A 179 9.27 2.98 -26.79
N HIS A 180 9.04 2.01 -25.90
CA HIS A 180 9.70 1.88 -24.59
C HIS A 180 11.20 1.62 -24.70
N LEU A 181 11.69 1.11 -25.84
CA LEU A 181 13.12 0.99 -26.10
C LEU A 181 13.82 2.35 -25.96
N SER A 182 13.16 3.45 -26.33
CA SER A 182 13.71 4.80 -26.18
C SER A 182 13.85 5.24 -24.72
N LEU A 183 13.05 4.68 -23.79
CA LEU A 183 13.14 4.97 -22.37
C LEU A 183 14.39 4.32 -21.74
N ASN A 184 14.78 3.15 -22.25
CA ASN A 184 15.91 2.40 -21.71
C ASN A 184 17.29 2.91 -22.15
N ARG A 185 17.35 3.82 -23.13
CA ARG A 185 18.63 4.41 -23.59
C ARG A 185 19.22 5.35 -22.55
N LEU A 186 20.51 5.21 -22.25
CA LEU A 186 21.29 6.12 -21.43
C LEU A 186 21.92 7.24 -22.28
N PRO A 187 22.31 8.39 -21.69
CA PRO A 187 22.85 9.54 -22.44
C PRO A 187 24.06 9.24 -23.33
N ASN A 188 24.85 8.21 -22.99
CA ASN A 188 26.07 7.83 -23.69
C ASN A 188 25.90 6.62 -24.63
N ASP A 189 24.68 6.09 -24.79
CA ASP A 189 24.44 4.94 -25.68
C ASP A 189 24.40 5.38 -27.14
N ASP A 190 24.88 4.51 -28.06
CA ASP A 190 24.80 4.78 -29.51
C ASP A 190 23.32 4.78 -29.95
N PRO A 191 22.81 5.87 -30.56
CA PRO A 191 21.44 5.95 -31.05
C PRO A 191 21.08 4.89 -32.11
N ARG A 192 22.08 4.27 -32.76
CA ARG A 192 21.90 3.23 -33.79
C ARG A 192 21.79 1.82 -33.23
N GLU A 193 22.26 1.61 -32.00
CA GLU A 193 22.18 0.31 -31.33
C GLU A 193 20.87 0.19 -30.54
N LEU A 194 20.48 -1.05 -30.23
CA LEU A 194 19.38 -1.33 -29.32
C LEU A 194 19.80 -1.01 -27.87
N PRO A 195 18.88 -0.56 -27.01
CA PRO A 195 19.20 -0.35 -25.61
C PRO A 195 19.62 -1.67 -24.94
N LYS A 196 20.46 -1.57 -23.92
CA LYS A 196 20.97 -2.75 -23.18
C LYS A 196 19.87 -3.53 -22.47
N THR A 197 18.85 -2.82 -22.01
CA THR A 197 17.65 -3.37 -21.36
C THR A 197 16.41 -2.89 -22.11
N GLU A 198 15.30 -3.59 -21.93
CA GLU A 198 14.01 -3.24 -22.52
C GLU A 198 12.90 -3.24 -21.46
N TRP A 199 13.17 -2.66 -20.29
CA TRP A 199 12.20 -2.55 -19.21
C TRP A 199 10.96 -1.75 -19.65
N LEU A 200 9.80 -2.23 -19.20
CA LEU A 200 8.49 -1.64 -19.44
C LEU A 200 7.72 -1.54 -18.10
N ASN A 201 8.33 -0.88 -17.11
CA ASN A 201 7.69 -0.55 -15.85
C ASN A 201 8.09 0.85 -15.35
N MET A 202 7.43 1.39 -14.33
CA MET A 202 7.67 2.75 -13.83
C MET A 202 8.96 2.92 -13.00
N GLY A 203 9.50 1.82 -12.48
CA GLY A 203 10.73 1.80 -11.68
C GLY A 203 10.56 2.27 -10.22
N PHE A 204 11.48 1.80 -9.36
CA PHE A 204 11.61 2.17 -7.95
C PHE A 204 12.88 3.01 -7.78
N TRP A 205 12.72 4.30 -7.54
CA TRP A 205 13.73 5.36 -7.70
C TRP A 205 14.46 5.76 -6.42
N LYS A 206 14.22 5.06 -5.31
CA LYS A 206 14.71 5.44 -3.97
C LYS A 206 16.21 5.75 -3.91
N ASP A 207 17.03 4.88 -4.49
CA ASP A 207 18.50 4.93 -4.40
C ASP A 207 19.18 4.91 -5.77
N VAL A 208 18.43 5.20 -6.84
CA VAL A 208 18.89 5.06 -8.23
C VAL A 208 18.48 6.25 -9.08
N THR A 209 19.25 6.54 -10.12
CA THR A 209 19.07 7.75 -10.94
C THR A 209 18.83 7.47 -12.41
N THR A 210 18.97 6.22 -12.86
CA THR A 210 18.70 5.80 -14.23
C THR A 210 17.42 4.97 -14.31
N PHE A 211 16.72 5.05 -15.43
CA PHE A 211 15.48 4.30 -15.64
C PHE A 211 15.68 2.79 -15.62
N PRO A 212 16.69 2.20 -16.32
CA PRO A 212 16.96 0.77 -16.20
C PRO A 212 17.21 0.30 -14.77
N ASP A 213 17.99 1.07 -13.98
CA ASP A 213 18.27 0.71 -12.59
C ASP A 213 17.01 0.79 -11.72
N ALA A 214 16.17 1.81 -11.93
CA ALA A 214 14.88 1.94 -11.26
C ALA A 214 13.95 0.76 -11.59
N CYS A 215 13.87 0.39 -12.86
CA CYS A 215 13.04 -0.73 -13.29
C CYS A 215 13.51 -2.07 -12.72
N GLN A 216 14.83 -2.29 -12.70
CA GLN A 216 15.43 -3.46 -12.09
C GLN A 216 15.20 -3.47 -10.57
N ALA A 217 15.29 -2.32 -9.89
CA ALA A 217 15.01 -2.20 -8.46
C ALA A 217 13.56 -2.55 -8.13
N LEU A 218 12.61 -2.13 -8.97
CA LEU A 218 11.20 -2.50 -8.82
C LEU A 218 10.98 -4.01 -9.00
N ALA A 219 11.56 -4.60 -10.04
CA ALA A 219 11.50 -6.05 -10.28
C ALA A 219 12.10 -6.84 -9.11
N LYS A 220 13.22 -6.39 -8.56
CA LYS A 220 13.85 -6.99 -7.37
C LYS A 220 12.92 -6.92 -6.16
N LYS A 221 12.28 -5.78 -5.90
CA LYS A 221 11.35 -5.60 -4.80
C LYS A 221 10.11 -6.51 -4.94
N LEU A 222 9.59 -6.66 -6.17
CA LEU A 222 8.51 -7.59 -6.48
C LEU A 222 8.90 -9.04 -6.17
N ILE A 223 10.07 -9.49 -6.62
CA ILE A 223 10.56 -10.86 -6.39
C ILE A 223 10.80 -11.14 -4.90
N GLN A 224 11.27 -10.15 -4.15
CA GLN A 224 11.41 -10.25 -2.69
C GLN A 224 10.05 -10.44 -2.01
N ALA A 225 9.00 -9.72 -2.46
CA ALA A 225 7.65 -9.90 -1.94
C ALA A 225 7.05 -11.27 -2.31
N ALA A 226 7.40 -11.82 -3.47
CA ALA A 226 7.00 -13.16 -3.90
C ALA A 226 7.70 -14.29 -3.14
N GLN A 227 8.82 -14.01 -2.46
CA GLN A 227 9.61 -15.00 -1.70
C GLN A 227 9.89 -16.29 -2.49
N ILE A 228 10.33 -16.14 -3.75
CA ILE A 228 10.57 -17.25 -4.67
C ILE A 228 11.59 -18.22 -4.06
N LYS A 229 11.20 -19.49 -3.90
CA LYS A 229 12.07 -20.55 -3.36
C LYS A 229 12.96 -21.15 -4.45
N HIS A 230 14.05 -21.79 -4.05
CA HIS A 230 14.84 -22.61 -4.95
C HIS A 230 13.98 -23.74 -5.54
N GLY A 231 14.09 -23.97 -6.85
CA GLY A 231 13.30 -24.95 -7.59
C GLY A 231 11.84 -24.55 -7.83
N ALA A 232 11.45 -23.30 -7.58
CA ALA A 232 10.08 -22.85 -7.79
C ALA A 232 9.68 -22.86 -9.28
N ARG A 233 8.39 -23.11 -9.53
CA ARG A 233 7.72 -22.91 -10.83
C ARG A 233 7.08 -21.53 -10.82
N VAL A 234 7.53 -20.64 -11.70
CA VAL A 234 7.14 -19.23 -11.69
C VAL A 234 6.32 -18.91 -12.93
N LEU A 235 5.20 -18.22 -12.75
CA LEU A 235 4.46 -17.57 -13.84
C LEU A 235 4.71 -16.06 -13.81
N ASP A 236 5.24 -15.49 -14.90
CA ASP A 236 5.38 -14.04 -15.09
C ASP A 236 4.34 -13.53 -16.11
N VAL A 237 3.44 -12.69 -15.63
CA VAL A 237 2.25 -12.23 -16.36
C VAL A 237 2.46 -10.81 -16.85
N GLY A 238 2.30 -10.60 -18.17
CA GLY A 238 2.56 -9.31 -18.79
C GLY A 238 4.05 -9.02 -18.96
N HIS A 239 4.84 -10.03 -19.32
CA HIS A 239 6.32 -9.95 -19.35
C HIS A 239 6.92 -9.00 -20.40
N GLY A 240 6.08 -8.30 -21.19
CA GLY A 240 6.54 -7.40 -22.25
C GLY A 240 7.57 -8.06 -23.18
N THR A 241 8.64 -7.34 -23.51
CA THR A 241 9.74 -7.87 -24.33
C THR A 241 10.74 -8.74 -23.55
N GLY A 242 10.37 -9.23 -22.36
CA GLY A 242 11.08 -10.31 -21.65
C GLY A 242 12.17 -9.88 -20.67
N GLU A 243 12.25 -8.60 -20.30
CA GLU A 243 13.29 -8.14 -19.36
C GLU A 243 13.15 -8.77 -17.97
N SER A 244 11.92 -8.88 -17.45
CA SER A 244 11.64 -9.58 -16.19
C SER A 244 11.97 -11.08 -16.25
N LEU A 245 11.72 -11.72 -17.40
CA LEU A 245 12.10 -13.12 -17.64
C LEU A 245 13.61 -13.30 -17.59
N ILE A 246 14.36 -12.45 -18.29
CA ILE A 246 15.83 -12.47 -18.29
C ILE A 246 16.36 -12.22 -16.88
N PHE A 247 15.76 -11.29 -16.14
CA PHE A 247 16.12 -11.01 -14.75
C PHE A 247 15.92 -12.23 -13.85
N LEU A 248 14.79 -12.93 -13.96
CA LEU A 248 14.51 -14.17 -13.19
C LEU A 248 15.52 -15.29 -13.51
N LEU A 249 15.99 -15.39 -14.76
CA LEU A 249 16.89 -16.45 -15.20
C LEU A 249 18.37 -16.16 -14.96
N SER A 250 18.77 -14.90 -14.96
CA SER A 250 20.20 -14.51 -15.04
C SER A 250 20.69 -13.73 -13.82
N ASN A 251 19.80 -13.15 -13.00
CA ASN A 251 20.24 -12.31 -11.89
C ASN A 251 20.65 -13.15 -10.66
N PRO A 252 21.89 -13.01 -10.13
CA PRO A 252 22.35 -13.81 -9.00
C PRO A 252 21.58 -13.61 -7.69
N SER A 253 20.79 -12.54 -7.57
CA SER A 253 19.95 -12.29 -6.41
C SER A 253 18.61 -13.03 -6.42
N VAL A 254 18.30 -13.72 -7.53
CA VAL A 254 17.11 -14.56 -7.68
C VAL A 254 17.50 -16.02 -7.47
N ASN A 255 16.70 -16.75 -6.69
CA ASN A 255 16.91 -18.18 -6.51
C ASN A 255 16.72 -18.92 -7.84
N LEU A 256 17.51 -19.96 -8.08
CA LEU A 256 17.33 -20.83 -9.26
C LEU A 256 15.92 -21.43 -9.27
N ILE A 257 15.22 -21.29 -10.39
CA ILE A 257 13.85 -21.76 -10.61
C ILE A 257 13.87 -23.02 -11.50
N SER A 258 12.91 -23.93 -11.28
CA SER A 258 12.78 -25.15 -12.09
C SER A 258 12.01 -24.91 -13.38
N SER A 259 11.08 -23.96 -13.39
CA SER A 259 10.27 -23.62 -14.55
C SER A 259 9.92 -22.14 -14.54
N LEU A 260 9.99 -21.52 -15.71
CA LEU A 260 9.52 -20.16 -15.98
C LEU A 260 8.47 -20.18 -17.09
N THR A 261 7.24 -19.89 -16.70
CA THR A 261 6.15 -19.65 -17.64
C THR A 261 5.94 -18.15 -17.81
N GLY A 262 5.82 -17.69 -19.04
CA GLY A 262 5.49 -16.29 -19.36
C GLY A 262 4.22 -16.19 -20.19
N ILE A 263 3.39 -15.17 -19.95
CA ILE A 263 2.32 -14.79 -20.88
C ILE A 263 2.32 -13.29 -21.17
N THR A 264 2.13 -12.91 -22.43
CA THR A 264 1.88 -11.52 -22.85
C THR A 264 0.88 -11.48 -24.01
N SER A 265 0.06 -10.44 -24.07
CA SER A 265 -1.02 -10.34 -25.07
C SER A 265 -0.59 -9.71 -26.40
N LEU A 266 0.60 -9.11 -26.45
CA LEU A 266 1.11 -8.44 -27.64
C LEU A 266 2.07 -9.35 -28.40
N THR A 267 1.69 -9.74 -29.62
CA THR A 267 2.49 -10.58 -30.53
C THR A 267 3.91 -10.04 -30.74
N THR A 268 4.06 -8.72 -30.86
CA THR A 268 5.36 -8.05 -31.02
C THR A 268 6.26 -8.25 -29.80
N HIS A 269 5.70 -8.16 -28.60
CA HIS A 269 6.41 -8.37 -27.34
C HIS A 269 6.73 -9.84 -27.12
N HIS A 270 5.78 -10.74 -27.43
CA HIS A 270 5.99 -12.19 -27.36
C HIS A 270 7.17 -12.63 -28.25
N ASN A 271 7.15 -12.25 -29.53
CA ASN A 271 8.23 -12.58 -30.47
C ASN A 271 9.57 -11.99 -30.04
N ARG A 272 9.61 -10.74 -29.58
CA ARG A 272 10.83 -10.10 -29.09
C ARG A 272 11.37 -10.81 -27.84
N SER A 273 10.50 -11.26 -26.93
CA SER A 273 10.91 -11.99 -25.73
C SER A 273 11.55 -13.35 -26.07
N LEU A 274 11.02 -14.08 -27.05
CA LEU A 274 11.61 -15.33 -27.56
C LEU A 274 13.00 -15.10 -28.15
N GLU A 275 13.15 -14.07 -28.99
CA GLU A 275 14.43 -13.71 -29.60
C GLU A 275 15.48 -13.39 -28.53
N ARG A 276 15.12 -12.57 -27.53
CA ARG A 276 16.04 -12.18 -26.46
C ARG A 276 16.42 -13.34 -25.55
N LEU A 277 15.46 -14.22 -25.22
CA LEU A 277 15.73 -15.41 -24.42
C LEU A 277 16.64 -16.41 -25.14
N SER A 278 16.58 -16.48 -26.48
CA SER A 278 17.50 -17.32 -27.27
C SER A 278 18.98 -16.89 -27.17
N GLN A 279 19.24 -15.65 -26.74
CA GLN A 279 20.58 -15.06 -26.67
C GLN A 279 21.22 -15.18 -25.27
N ILE A 280 20.46 -15.61 -24.25
CA ILE A 280 20.98 -15.77 -22.89
C ILE A 280 21.33 -17.22 -22.57
N LYS A 281 22.24 -17.40 -21.61
CA LYS A 281 22.57 -18.72 -21.09
C LYS A 281 21.58 -19.10 -19.98
N VAL A 282 20.55 -19.85 -20.35
CA VAL A 282 19.57 -20.41 -19.41
C VAL A 282 20.22 -21.49 -18.55
N PRO A 283 19.91 -21.58 -17.23
CA PRO A 283 20.33 -22.71 -16.40
C PRO A 283 19.84 -24.04 -16.99
N LYS A 284 20.69 -25.07 -16.99
CA LYS A 284 20.43 -26.35 -17.71
C LYS A 284 19.12 -27.06 -17.33
N ASP A 285 18.68 -26.87 -16.08
CA ASP A 285 17.54 -27.58 -15.51
C ASP A 285 16.30 -26.68 -15.35
N THR A 286 16.27 -25.53 -16.03
CA THR A 286 15.13 -24.61 -16.02
C THR A 286 14.31 -24.76 -17.30
N GLU A 287 13.06 -25.19 -17.18
CA GLU A 287 12.10 -25.22 -18.29
C GLU A 287 11.56 -23.81 -18.58
N ILE A 288 11.38 -23.44 -19.85
CA ILE A 288 10.81 -22.14 -20.24
C ILE A 288 9.62 -22.37 -21.18
N ASN A 289 8.47 -21.82 -20.82
CA ASN A 289 7.24 -21.88 -21.61
C ASN A 289 6.63 -20.48 -21.78
N LEU A 290 6.63 -19.94 -23.00
CA LEU A 290 6.01 -18.63 -23.27
C LEU A 290 4.71 -18.77 -24.05
N TYR A 291 3.74 -17.94 -23.70
CA TYR A 291 2.41 -17.91 -24.28
C TYR A 291 2.10 -16.52 -24.83
N GLU A 292 1.40 -16.49 -25.96
CA GLU A 292 0.75 -15.30 -26.50
C GLU A 292 -0.73 -15.35 -26.13
N GLY A 293 -1.20 -14.41 -25.31
CA GLY A 293 -2.59 -14.38 -24.86
C GLY A 293 -2.89 -13.31 -23.83
N ASP A 294 -4.18 -13.05 -23.60
CA ASP A 294 -4.63 -12.20 -22.49
C ASP A 294 -4.15 -12.80 -21.16
N ALA A 295 -3.79 -11.95 -20.19
CA ALA A 295 -3.42 -12.38 -18.85
C ALA A 295 -4.59 -13.04 -18.10
N VAL A 296 -5.82 -12.67 -18.45
CA VAL A 296 -7.06 -13.17 -17.87
C VAL A 296 -7.63 -14.26 -18.76
N TYR A 297 -7.70 -15.49 -18.24
CA TYR A 297 -8.32 -16.58 -18.96
C TYR A 297 -9.80 -16.28 -19.25
N ARG A 298 -10.23 -16.59 -20.47
CA ARG A 298 -11.62 -16.55 -20.92
C ARG A 298 -11.93 -17.86 -21.65
N SER A 299 -13.17 -18.33 -21.53
CA SER A 299 -13.62 -19.53 -22.25
C SER A 299 -13.38 -19.37 -23.75
N GLY A 300 -12.72 -20.36 -24.36
CA GLY A 300 -12.29 -20.35 -25.75
C GLY A 300 -10.84 -19.89 -25.99
N ALA A 301 -10.13 -19.42 -24.96
CA ALA A 301 -8.69 -19.20 -25.06
C ALA A 301 -7.97 -20.53 -25.33
N VAL A 302 -7.08 -20.55 -26.32
CA VAL A 302 -6.33 -21.74 -26.70
C VAL A 302 -4.98 -21.72 -25.98
N ARG A 303 -4.65 -22.81 -25.26
CA ARG A 303 -3.35 -22.99 -24.57
C ARG A 303 -3.03 -21.82 -23.62
N HIS A 304 -3.85 -21.64 -22.59
CA HIS A 304 -3.64 -20.62 -21.58
C HIS A 304 -3.09 -21.22 -20.28
N PRO A 305 -2.07 -20.62 -19.63
CA PRO A 305 -1.45 -21.20 -18.42
C PRO A 305 -2.40 -21.25 -17.21
N LEU A 306 -3.40 -20.37 -17.17
CA LEU A 306 -4.47 -20.33 -16.16
C LEU A 306 -5.81 -20.90 -16.65
N ASP A 307 -5.82 -21.74 -17.69
CA ASP A 307 -7.03 -22.48 -18.09
C ASP A 307 -7.44 -23.45 -16.96
N PRO A 308 -8.69 -23.47 -16.48
CA PRO A 308 -9.14 -24.42 -15.46
C PRO A 308 -8.91 -25.91 -15.79
N ASN A 309 -8.76 -26.26 -17.08
CA ASN A 309 -8.43 -27.62 -17.51
C ASN A 309 -6.91 -27.88 -17.59
N SER A 310 -6.09 -26.86 -17.36
CA SER A 310 -4.64 -26.97 -17.28
C SER A 310 -4.24 -27.65 -15.97
N HIS A 311 -3.30 -28.59 -16.04
CA HIS A 311 -2.67 -29.16 -14.85
C HIS A 311 -1.45 -28.35 -14.36
N ALA A 312 -1.14 -27.23 -15.01
CA ALA A 312 -0.05 -26.36 -14.60
C ALA A 312 -0.32 -25.80 -13.21
N THR A 313 0.66 -25.91 -12.32
CA THR A 313 0.61 -25.34 -10.97
C THR A 313 1.88 -24.55 -10.72
N PHE A 314 1.74 -23.42 -10.04
CA PHE A 314 2.82 -22.46 -9.81
C PHE A 314 3.11 -22.27 -8.33
N ASP A 315 4.38 -22.11 -7.99
CA ASP A 315 4.81 -21.79 -6.63
C ASP A 315 4.88 -20.26 -6.44
N ALA A 316 5.06 -19.51 -7.52
CA ALA A 316 4.94 -18.06 -7.55
C ALA A 316 4.24 -17.55 -8.83
N ILE A 317 3.36 -16.56 -8.69
CA ILE A 317 2.76 -15.82 -9.82
C ILE A 317 3.11 -14.34 -9.65
N LEU A 318 3.68 -13.74 -10.69
CA LEU A 318 4.19 -12.37 -10.71
C LEU A 318 3.42 -11.52 -11.73
N ALA A 319 3.14 -10.27 -11.36
CA ALA A 319 2.62 -9.27 -12.28
C ALA A 319 3.36 -7.93 -12.06
N LEU A 320 4.32 -7.62 -12.93
CA LEU A 320 5.13 -6.41 -12.82
C LEU A 320 4.49 -5.27 -13.60
N ASP A 321 3.83 -4.34 -12.91
CA ASP A 321 3.34 -3.08 -13.47
C ASP A 321 2.35 -3.27 -14.63
N CYS A 322 1.46 -4.26 -14.51
CA CYS A 322 0.55 -4.65 -15.59
C CYS A 322 -0.88 -4.96 -15.13
N ALA A 323 -1.09 -5.40 -13.89
CA ALA A 323 -2.37 -5.98 -13.47
C ALA A 323 -3.52 -4.97 -13.40
N TYR A 324 -3.25 -3.69 -13.17
CA TYR A 324 -4.25 -2.63 -13.25
C TYR A 324 -4.84 -2.49 -14.66
N HIS A 325 -4.23 -3.02 -15.73
CA HIS A 325 -4.81 -3.01 -17.08
C HIS A 325 -5.82 -4.15 -17.34
N PHE A 326 -5.83 -5.20 -16.51
CA PHE A 326 -6.54 -6.44 -16.79
C PHE A 326 -8.06 -6.29 -16.73
N LYS A 327 -8.79 -7.09 -17.52
CA LYS A 327 -10.27 -7.04 -17.60
C LYS A 327 -10.87 -8.35 -17.07
N THR A 328 -11.06 -8.52 -15.76
CA THR A 328 -10.71 -7.61 -14.66
C THR A 328 -9.54 -8.15 -13.85
N ARG A 329 -8.87 -7.27 -13.08
CA ARG A 329 -7.87 -7.68 -12.09
C ARG A 329 -8.42 -8.69 -11.09
N ASP A 330 -9.70 -8.57 -10.69
CA ASP A 330 -10.34 -9.54 -9.80
C ASP A 330 -10.36 -10.96 -10.37
N LEU A 331 -10.74 -11.10 -11.64
CA LEU A 331 -10.80 -12.41 -12.28
C LEU A 331 -9.41 -13.04 -12.39
N PHE A 332 -8.41 -12.25 -12.75
CA PHE A 332 -7.01 -12.68 -12.75
C PHE A 332 -6.55 -13.20 -11.38
N LEU A 333 -6.86 -12.49 -10.30
CA LEU A 333 -6.46 -12.90 -8.95
C LEU A 333 -7.12 -14.22 -8.53
N ARG A 334 -8.39 -14.43 -8.88
CA ARG A 334 -9.09 -15.71 -8.65
C ARG A 334 -8.45 -16.85 -9.42
N GLN A 335 -8.20 -16.65 -10.72
CA GLN A 335 -7.56 -17.66 -11.58
C GLN A 335 -6.15 -18.00 -11.09
N SER A 336 -5.41 -16.99 -10.64
CA SER A 336 -4.09 -17.16 -10.02
C SER A 336 -4.18 -17.97 -8.73
N PHE A 337 -5.17 -17.70 -7.88
CA PHE A 337 -5.39 -18.47 -6.65
C PHE A 337 -5.64 -19.95 -6.95
N GLU A 338 -6.46 -20.27 -7.96
CA GLU A 338 -6.72 -21.67 -8.34
C GLU A 338 -5.45 -22.40 -8.79
N HIS A 339 -4.58 -21.74 -9.56
CA HIS A 339 -3.37 -22.35 -10.14
C HIS A 339 -2.12 -22.26 -9.25
N LEU A 340 -2.18 -21.55 -8.13
CA LEU A 340 -1.12 -21.61 -7.13
C LEU A 340 -1.13 -22.98 -6.43
N ALA A 341 0.05 -23.55 -6.26
CA ALA A 341 0.26 -24.68 -5.36
C ALA A 341 -0.10 -24.28 -3.91
N PRO A 342 -0.47 -25.22 -3.04
CA PRO A 342 -0.65 -24.94 -1.61
C PRO A 342 0.58 -24.23 -1.03
N GLY A 343 0.39 -23.07 -0.42
CA GLY A 343 1.49 -22.26 0.11
C GLY A 343 2.27 -21.45 -0.93
N GLY A 344 1.89 -21.52 -2.21
CA GLY A 344 2.42 -20.67 -3.27
C GLY A 344 2.02 -19.20 -3.08
N ARG A 345 2.79 -18.27 -3.66
CA ARG A 345 2.60 -16.83 -3.46
C ARG A 345 2.26 -16.09 -4.75
N ILE A 346 1.45 -15.05 -4.64
CA ILE A 346 1.28 -14.05 -5.68
C ILE A 346 1.97 -12.75 -5.26
N ALA A 347 2.59 -12.04 -6.19
CA ALA A 347 3.08 -10.69 -5.98
C ALA A 347 2.82 -9.80 -7.21
N LEU A 348 2.40 -8.57 -6.97
CA LEU A 348 2.05 -7.60 -8.00
C LEU A 348 2.68 -6.24 -7.65
N ALA A 349 3.34 -5.63 -8.63
CA ALA A 349 3.61 -4.20 -8.63
C ALA A 349 2.44 -3.55 -9.38
N ASP A 350 1.63 -2.76 -8.68
CA ASP A 350 0.28 -2.41 -9.16
C ASP A 350 -0.15 -1.00 -8.76
N ILE A 351 -1.23 -0.50 -9.37
CA ILE A 351 -1.80 0.81 -9.06
C ILE A 351 -3.18 0.65 -8.41
N CYS A 352 -3.36 1.35 -7.28
CA CYS A 352 -4.64 1.54 -6.63
C CYS A 352 -5.09 2.99 -6.77
N LEU A 353 -6.36 3.20 -7.09
CA LEU A 353 -6.95 4.52 -7.20
C LEU A 353 -8.43 4.40 -6.81
N ASP A 354 -8.86 5.15 -5.81
CA ASP A 354 -10.23 5.09 -5.33
C ASP A 354 -11.17 5.83 -6.31
N ALA A 355 -11.73 5.11 -7.29
CA ALA A 355 -12.62 5.69 -8.29
C ALA A 355 -13.85 6.37 -7.67
N ALA A 356 -14.29 5.92 -6.49
CA ALA A 356 -15.45 6.48 -5.80
C ALA A 356 -15.19 7.88 -5.22
N LYS A 357 -13.91 8.24 -5.00
CA LYS A 357 -13.50 9.57 -4.50
C LYS A 357 -13.22 10.57 -5.62
N LEU A 358 -13.20 10.14 -6.88
CA LEU A 358 -12.95 11.03 -8.00
C LEU A 358 -14.22 11.80 -8.39
N GLU A 359 -14.07 13.12 -8.57
CA GLU A 359 -15.11 13.95 -9.18
C GLU A 359 -15.48 13.42 -10.58
N GLY A 360 -16.75 13.56 -10.97
CA GLY A 360 -17.27 12.92 -12.19
C GLY A 360 -16.48 13.21 -13.48
N TRP A 361 -15.98 14.45 -13.65
CA TRP A 361 -15.15 14.80 -14.80
C TRP A 361 -13.74 14.19 -14.71
N LYS A 362 -13.13 14.13 -13.52
CA LYS A 362 -11.83 13.46 -13.31
C LYS A 362 -11.95 11.97 -13.56
N ARG A 363 -13.05 11.35 -13.11
CA ARG A 363 -13.38 9.94 -13.35
C ARG A 363 -13.55 9.65 -14.84
N LEU A 364 -14.29 10.50 -15.57
CA LEU A 364 -14.42 10.40 -17.03
C LEU A 364 -13.05 10.51 -17.73
N LEU A 365 -12.23 11.51 -17.36
CA LEU A 365 -10.88 11.67 -17.91
C LEU A 365 -10.01 10.45 -17.62
N MET A 366 -10.01 9.95 -16.39
CA MET A 366 -9.18 8.83 -15.94
C MET A 366 -9.50 7.51 -16.66
N PHE A 367 -10.78 7.12 -16.65
CA PHE A 367 -11.18 5.78 -17.07
C PHE A 367 -11.69 5.71 -18.52
N SER A 368 -12.10 6.83 -19.11
CA SER A 368 -12.65 6.86 -20.47
C SER A 368 -11.75 7.56 -21.47
N VAL A 369 -11.16 8.71 -21.11
CA VAL A 369 -10.31 9.49 -22.05
C VAL A 369 -8.87 8.97 -22.06
N PHE A 370 -8.24 8.87 -20.89
CA PHE A 370 -6.87 8.37 -20.76
C PHE A 370 -6.81 6.84 -20.72
N ALA A 371 -7.91 6.19 -20.33
CA ALA A 371 -8.03 4.74 -20.25
C ALA A 371 -6.85 4.08 -19.51
N VAL A 372 -6.38 4.72 -18.43
CA VAL A 372 -5.19 4.29 -17.65
C VAL A 372 -5.38 2.88 -17.08
N MET A 373 -6.62 2.55 -16.72
CA MET A 373 -7.06 1.24 -16.28
C MET A 373 -8.57 1.10 -16.52
N PRO A 374 -9.12 -0.13 -16.59
CA PRO A 374 -10.55 -0.34 -16.49
C PRO A 374 -11.08 0.17 -15.15
N GLU A 375 -12.26 0.79 -15.17
CA GLU A 375 -12.89 1.35 -13.96
C GLU A 375 -13.12 0.31 -12.86
N ALA A 376 -13.38 -0.95 -13.22
CA ALA A 376 -13.50 -2.06 -12.28
C ALA A 376 -12.23 -2.30 -11.44
N ASN A 377 -11.06 -1.84 -11.90
CA ASN A 377 -9.79 -1.93 -11.18
C ASN A 377 -9.50 -0.67 -10.34
N GLY A 378 -10.31 0.39 -10.48
CA GLY A 378 -10.22 1.63 -9.71
C GLY A 378 -10.73 1.47 -8.28
N ILE A 379 -10.00 0.72 -7.45
CA ILE A 379 -10.31 0.50 -6.03
C ILE A 379 -9.21 1.04 -5.11
N ALA A 380 -9.60 1.42 -3.90
CA ALA A 380 -8.69 1.80 -2.83
C ALA A 380 -7.92 0.61 -2.25
N VAL A 381 -6.76 0.88 -1.63
CA VAL A 381 -5.91 -0.13 -0.98
C VAL A 381 -6.67 -1.03 0.01
N PRO A 382 -7.51 -0.52 0.94
CA PRO A 382 -8.24 -1.39 1.87
C PRO A 382 -9.17 -2.39 1.17
N ARG A 383 -9.84 -1.96 0.10
CA ARG A 383 -10.71 -2.83 -0.70
C ARG A 383 -9.91 -3.85 -1.50
N TYR A 384 -8.70 -3.49 -1.93
CA TYR A 384 -7.80 -4.43 -2.59
C TYR A 384 -7.32 -5.53 -1.64
N ILE A 385 -6.98 -5.18 -0.39
CA ILE A 385 -6.67 -6.15 0.68
C ILE A 385 -7.86 -7.08 0.93
N GLU A 386 -9.05 -6.50 1.17
CA GLU A 386 -10.29 -7.27 1.40
C GLU A 386 -10.56 -8.26 0.25
N GLN A 387 -10.33 -7.83 -1.00
CA GLN A 387 -10.53 -8.65 -2.18
C GLN A 387 -9.58 -9.86 -2.20
N LEU A 388 -8.29 -9.67 -1.89
CA LEU A 388 -7.32 -10.78 -1.80
C LEU A 388 -7.70 -11.74 -0.67
N GLU A 389 -8.07 -11.22 0.51
CA GLU A 389 -8.48 -12.05 1.64
C GLU A 389 -9.76 -12.84 1.35
N LYS A 390 -10.74 -12.21 0.69
CA LYS A 390 -11.99 -12.86 0.28
C LYS A 390 -11.78 -13.97 -0.75
N ILE A 391 -10.75 -13.86 -1.59
CA ILE A 391 -10.37 -14.93 -2.54
C ILE A 391 -9.78 -16.13 -1.79
N GLY A 392 -9.20 -15.92 -0.61
CA GLY A 392 -8.59 -16.96 0.21
C GLY A 392 -7.09 -16.77 0.42
N PHE A 393 -6.50 -15.66 -0.06
CA PHE A 393 -5.11 -15.36 0.22
C PHE A 393 -4.91 -15.03 1.71
N VAL A 394 -3.86 -15.59 2.30
CA VAL A 394 -3.34 -15.27 3.63
C VAL A 394 -2.04 -14.48 3.51
N ASP A 395 -1.52 -13.94 4.61
CA ASP A 395 -0.33 -13.06 4.60
C ASP A 395 -0.41 -11.93 3.57
N VAL A 396 -1.59 -11.32 3.45
CA VAL A 396 -1.82 -10.23 2.51
C VAL A 396 -1.06 -8.99 2.99
N ILE A 397 -0.12 -8.53 2.16
CA ILE A 397 0.66 -7.31 2.38
C ILE A 397 0.48 -6.42 1.17
N VAL A 398 0.07 -5.17 1.38
CA VAL A 398 0.03 -4.14 0.33
C VAL A 398 0.86 -2.96 0.81
N GLU A 399 2.09 -2.88 0.33
CA GLU A 399 3.05 -1.83 0.66
C GLU A 399 2.88 -0.66 -0.31
N ASP A 400 2.59 0.54 0.19
CA ASP A 400 2.56 1.77 -0.61
C ASP A 400 3.99 2.28 -0.84
N ILE A 401 4.40 2.31 -2.12
CA ILE A 401 5.73 2.72 -2.55
C ILE A 401 5.68 3.96 -3.45
N SER A 402 4.56 4.70 -3.40
CA SER A 402 4.28 5.80 -4.33
C SER A 402 5.34 6.91 -4.33
N GLU A 403 5.88 7.25 -3.16
CA GLU A 403 6.90 8.31 -3.00
C GLU A 403 8.21 7.93 -3.68
N ASP A 404 8.52 6.64 -3.75
CA ASP A 404 9.72 6.11 -4.39
C ASP A 404 9.48 5.78 -5.89
N VAL A 405 8.26 5.92 -6.41
CA VAL A 405 7.91 5.60 -7.82
C VAL A 405 7.54 6.85 -8.61
N PHE A 406 6.45 7.52 -8.25
CA PHE A 406 5.88 8.57 -9.09
C PHE A 406 6.81 9.78 -9.27
N PRO A 407 7.42 10.38 -8.22
CA PRO A 407 8.26 11.56 -8.39
C PRO A 407 9.46 11.31 -9.30
N GLY A 408 10.17 10.19 -9.10
CA GLY A 408 11.32 9.81 -9.91
C GLY A 408 10.94 9.54 -11.36
N PHE A 409 9.88 8.75 -11.58
CA PHE A 409 9.38 8.45 -12.92
C PHE A 409 8.91 9.71 -13.67
N VAL A 410 8.17 10.60 -13.00
CA VAL A 410 7.73 11.88 -13.57
C VAL A 410 8.91 12.77 -13.95
N ALA A 411 9.91 12.90 -13.07
CA ALA A 411 11.10 13.70 -13.34
C ALA A 411 11.87 13.16 -14.55
N PHE A 412 12.03 11.84 -14.62
CA PHE A 412 12.64 11.15 -15.74
C PHE A 412 11.91 11.43 -17.07
N LEU A 413 10.59 11.25 -17.10
CA LEU A 413 9.77 11.49 -18.29
C LEU A 413 9.87 12.95 -18.78
N LYS A 414 9.80 13.91 -17.87
CA LYS A 414 9.89 15.35 -18.21
C LYS A 414 11.23 15.75 -18.84
N GLY A 415 12.28 14.96 -18.61
CA GLY A 415 13.61 15.12 -19.19
C GLY A 415 13.79 14.55 -20.60
N ARG A 416 12.83 13.78 -21.15
CA ARG A 416 13.00 13.01 -22.40
C ARG A 416 12.47 13.68 -23.67
N GLY A 417 11.85 14.86 -23.57
CA GLY A 417 11.32 15.62 -24.70
C GLY A 417 9.85 16.04 -24.53
N PHE A 418 9.28 16.71 -25.53
CA PHE A 418 7.94 17.31 -25.40
C PHE A 418 6.83 16.28 -25.13
N GLY A 419 6.76 15.20 -25.93
CA GLY A 419 5.73 14.15 -25.75
C GLY A 419 5.81 13.47 -24.37
N TRP A 420 7.02 13.16 -23.92
CA TRP A 420 7.25 12.58 -22.60
C TRP A 420 6.96 13.54 -21.45
N ARG A 421 7.17 14.86 -21.65
CA ARG A 421 6.80 15.87 -20.67
C ARG A 421 5.29 15.95 -20.45
N VAL A 422 4.51 15.83 -21.53
CA VAL A 422 3.04 15.74 -21.43
C VAL A 422 2.62 14.48 -20.67
N PHE A 423 3.23 13.33 -20.99
CA PHE A 423 2.98 12.09 -20.26
C PHE A 423 3.38 12.18 -18.78
N GLY A 424 4.50 12.83 -18.47
CA GLY A 424 4.94 13.10 -17.10
C GLY A 424 3.94 13.96 -16.32
N TRP A 425 3.31 14.97 -16.95
CA TRP A 425 2.22 15.73 -16.31
C TRP A 425 0.99 14.89 -16.04
N MET A 426 0.63 13.97 -16.95
CA MET A 426 -0.47 13.05 -16.73
C MET A 426 -0.21 12.12 -15.53
N MET A 427 1.02 11.58 -15.42
CA MET A 427 1.42 10.73 -14.30
C MET A 427 1.45 11.50 -12.97
N GLU A 428 1.93 12.75 -13.00
CA GLU A 428 1.88 13.66 -11.85
C GLU A 428 0.44 13.96 -11.42
N TRP A 429 -0.47 14.17 -12.38
CA TRP A 429 -1.88 14.37 -12.12
C TRP A 429 -2.57 13.12 -11.58
N LEU A 430 -2.22 11.93 -12.09
CA LEU A 430 -2.67 10.64 -11.57
C LEU A 430 -2.29 10.49 -10.10
N TYR A 431 -1.01 10.74 -9.77
CA TYR A 431 -0.51 10.72 -8.39
C TYR A 431 -1.21 11.77 -7.50
N ALA A 432 -1.34 13.00 -7.98
CA ALA A 432 -2.04 14.07 -7.27
C ALA A 432 -3.55 13.78 -7.07
N SER A 433 -4.13 12.92 -7.90
CA SER A 433 -5.51 12.45 -7.78
C SER A 433 -5.68 11.32 -6.76
N GLY A 434 -4.61 10.96 -6.04
CA GLY A 434 -4.63 9.96 -4.97
C GLY A 434 -4.32 8.54 -5.43
N ALA A 435 -3.75 8.37 -6.64
CA ALA A 435 -3.25 7.08 -7.07
C ALA A 435 -2.07 6.65 -6.18
N LYS A 436 -2.06 5.37 -5.84
CA LYS A 436 -1.01 4.73 -5.07
C LYS A 436 -0.35 3.65 -5.91
N PHE A 437 0.97 3.68 -6.00
CA PHE A 437 1.75 2.59 -6.55
C PHE A 437 2.11 1.65 -5.40
N VAL A 438 1.76 0.37 -5.52
CA VAL A 438 1.86 -0.59 -4.43
C VAL A 438 2.60 -1.86 -4.83
N ILE A 439 3.24 -2.50 -3.85
CA ILE A 439 3.60 -3.91 -3.93
C ILE A 439 2.56 -4.70 -3.14
N ALA A 440 1.68 -5.38 -3.86
CA ALA A 440 0.68 -6.28 -3.28
C ALA A 440 1.19 -7.72 -3.31
N SER A 441 1.02 -8.46 -2.23
CA SER A 441 1.37 -9.88 -2.17
C SER A 441 0.41 -10.66 -1.28
N GLY A 442 0.31 -11.95 -1.52
CA GLY A 442 -0.48 -12.89 -0.71
C GLY A 442 -0.04 -14.32 -0.94
N GLN A 443 -0.36 -15.20 0.00
CA GLN A 443 -0.05 -16.62 -0.07
C GLN A 443 -1.35 -17.43 -0.16
N LYS A 444 -1.39 -18.46 -1.02
CA LYS A 444 -2.48 -19.43 -1.01
C LYS A 444 -2.43 -20.21 0.30
N SER A 445 -3.54 -20.23 1.03
CA SER A 445 -3.63 -20.97 2.29
C SER A 445 -3.23 -22.44 2.08
N ILE A 446 -2.51 -22.96 3.07
CA ILE A 446 -2.20 -24.39 3.27
C ILE A 446 -3.26 -24.81 4.30
N LYS A 447 -4.16 -25.80 4.17
CA LYS A 447 -4.06 -27.15 3.61
C LYS A 447 -5.47 -27.80 3.58
N VAL A 448 -5.67 -28.76 2.68
CA VAL A 448 -6.53 -29.93 2.89
C VAL A 448 -5.57 -31.05 3.32
N VAL A 449 -5.88 -31.77 4.40
CA VAL A 449 -5.02 -32.88 4.86
C VAL A 449 -5.67 -34.20 4.46
N ALA A 450 -4.90 -35.10 3.85
CA ALA A 450 -5.34 -36.44 3.47
C ALA A 450 -5.35 -37.37 4.70
N VAL A 451 -6.14 -37.00 5.70
CA VAL A 451 -6.32 -37.74 6.95
C VAL A 451 -7.82 -37.93 7.18
N PRO A 452 -8.28 -39.13 7.61
CA PRO A 452 -9.65 -39.35 8.01
C PRO A 452 -10.09 -38.37 9.10
N GLU A 453 -11.33 -37.90 9.04
CA GLU A 453 -11.89 -36.91 9.97
C GLU A 453 -11.71 -37.30 11.45
N ALA A 454 -11.90 -38.58 11.77
CA ALA A 454 -11.69 -39.11 13.11
C ALA A 454 -10.27 -38.86 13.64
N LYS A 455 -9.25 -38.99 12.79
CA LYS A 455 -7.85 -38.76 13.14
C LYS A 455 -7.53 -37.29 13.30
N ALA A 456 -8.12 -36.42 12.47
CA ALA A 456 -8.01 -34.97 12.66
C ALA A 456 -8.63 -34.55 14.01
N LEU A 457 -9.79 -35.09 14.38
CA LEU A 457 -10.48 -34.81 15.65
C LEU A 457 -9.74 -35.37 16.88
N GLU A 458 -8.84 -36.35 16.73
CA GLU A 458 -7.96 -36.75 17.82
C GLU A 458 -6.93 -35.67 18.19
N VAL A 459 -6.58 -34.78 17.25
CA VAL A 459 -5.57 -33.72 17.45
C VAL A 459 -6.23 -32.38 17.77
N ILE A 460 -7.38 -32.07 17.17
CA ILE A 460 -8.14 -30.83 17.41
C ILE A 460 -8.81 -30.91 18.79
N ARG A 461 -8.00 -30.70 19.84
CA ARG A 461 -8.38 -30.73 21.26
C ARG A 461 -8.03 -29.40 21.94
N PRO A 462 -8.77 -28.98 22.98
CA PRO A 462 -8.51 -27.74 23.70
C PRO A 462 -7.04 -27.55 24.10
N GLU A 463 -6.44 -28.56 24.71
CA GLU A 463 -5.07 -28.49 25.23
C GLU A 463 -4.04 -28.34 24.09
N PHE A 464 -4.26 -29.06 22.98
CA PHE A 464 -3.40 -28.94 21.81
C PHE A 464 -3.48 -27.53 21.22
N LEU A 465 -4.68 -27.00 20.99
CA LEU A 465 -4.85 -25.67 20.39
C LEU A 465 -4.27 -24.56 21.27
N ILE A 466 -4.40 -24.67 22.60
CA ILE A 466 -3.78 -23.74 23.55
C ILE A 466 -2.25 -23.82 23.48
N THR A 467 -1.68 -25.02 23.58
CA THR A 467 -0.22 -25.21 23.64
C THR A 467 0.49 -25.05 22.28
N ALA A 468 -0.25 -25.19 21.18
CA ALA A 468 0.26 -24.94 19.85
C ALA A 468 0.57 -23.44 19.64
N SER A 469 -0.15 -22.54 20.32
CA SER A 469 0.09 -21.10 20.20
C SER A 469 1.51 -20.75 20.64
N PRO A 470 2.30 -20.05 19.80
CA PRO A 470 3.66 -19.65 20.13
C PRO A 470 3.74 -18.56 21.21
N LEU A 471 2.60 -17.93 21.52
CA LEU A 471 2.52 -16.86 22.50
C LEU A 471 2.28 -17.40 23.91
N VAL A 472 1.71 -18.60 24.04
CA VAL A 472 1.36 -19.18 25.34
C VAL A 472 2.62 -19.55 26.11
N VAL A 473 2.74 -18.97 27.30
CA VAL A 473 3.81 -19.26 28.28
C VAL A 473 3.37 -20.36 29.24
N LYS A 474 2.12 -20.29 29.69
CA LYS A 474 1.50 -21.30 30.56
C LYS A 474 -0.03 -21.23 30.48
N TYR A 475 -0.68 -22.33 30.82
CA TYR A 475 -2.12 -22.38 31.05
C TYR A 475 -2.43 -23.21 32.30
N GLU A 476 -3.58 -22.93 32.93
CA GLU A 476 -4.07 -23.66 34.10
C GLU A 476 -5.60 -23.70 34.11
N VAL A 477 -6.17 -24.82 34.55
CA VAL A 477 -7.59 -24.95 34.89
C VAL A 477 -7.68 -24.76 36.40
N LYS A 478 -8.19 -23.61 36.84
CA LYS A 478 -8.18 -23.24 38.27
C LYS A 478 -9.32 -23.87 39.06
N ASP A 479 -10.44 -24.09 38.41
CA ASP A 479 -11.66 -24.59 39.04
C ASP A 479 -12.01 -25.95 38.43
N PRO A 480 -11.81 -27.07 39.17
CA PRO A 480 -12.19 -28.40 38.69
C PRO A 480 -13.68 -28.54 38.36
N SER A 481 -14.55 -27.66 38.87
CA SER A 481 -15.97 -27.63 38.51
C SER A 481 -16.26 -26.98 37.15
N GLN A 482 -15.27 -26.28 36.58
CA GLN A 482 -15.33 -25.64 35.25
C GLN A 482 -14.15 -26.10 34.38
N PRO A 483 -14.14 -27.38 33.93
CA PRO A 483 -13.01 -27.97 33.21
C PRO A 483 -12.71 -27.28 31.87
N ASP A 484 -13.69 -26.62 31.28
CA ASP A 484 -13.56 -25.91 30.00
C ASP A 484 -13.05 -24.46 30.17
N LEU A 485 -12.91 -23.95 31.41
CA LEU A 485 -12.47 -22.58 31.65
C LEU A 485 -10.96 -22.53 31.94
N TYR A 486 -10.21 -22.06 30.95
CA TYR A 486 -8.76 -21.96 31.02
C TYR A 486 -8.31 -20.56 31.44
N THR A 487 -7.34 -20.49 32.33
CA THR A 487 -6.54 -19.28 32.54
C THR A 487 -5.26 -19.41 31.73
N ILE A 488 -5.07 -18.55 30.74
CA ILE A 488 -3.97 -18.60 29.77
C ILE A 488 -3.09 -17.37 29.98
N SER A 489 -1.78 -17.56 29.99
CA SER A 489 -0.80 -16.47 30.02
C SER A 489 -0.01 -16.43 28.72
N GLU A 490 -0.12 -15.33 27.99
CA GLU A 490 0.57 -15.12 26.72
C GLU A 490 1.64 -14.04 26.82
N ARG A 491 2.75 -14.24 26.11
CA ARG A 491 3.80 -13.24 25.95
C ARG A 491 3.58 -12.50 24.63
N LEU A 492 3.26 -11.22 24.73
CA LEU A 492 2.93 -10.37 23.59
C LEU A 492 3.94 -9.22 23.44
N PRO A 493 4.47 -8.97 22.23
CA PRO A 493 5.31 -7.82 21.95
C PRO A 493 4.46 -6.56 21.75
N VAL A 494 4.42 -5.67 22.72
CA VAL A 494 3.64 -4.42 22.63
C VAL A 494 4.38 -3.43 21.73
N LEU A 495 3.82 -3.19 20.53
CA LEU A 495 4.34 -2.25 19.52
C LEU A 495 5.82 -2.48 19.15
N GLY A 496 6.37 -3.68 19.39
CA GLY A 496 7.76 -4.03 19.09
C GLY A 496 8.82 -3.41 20.00
N ILE A 497 8.43 -2.75 21.10
CA ILE A 497 9.36 -2.01 21.98
C ILE A 497 9.62 -2.77 23.29
N PHE A 498 8.61 -3.47 23.82
CA PHE A 498 8.72 -4.25 25.06
C PHE A 498 7.76 -5.44 25.04
N GLU A 499 8.14 -6.52 25.74
CA GLU A 499 7.30 -7.71 25.90
C GLU A 499 6.49 -7.63 27.19
N THR A 500 5.21 -7.98 27.13
CA THR A 500 4.36 -8.13 28.32
C THR A 500 3.81 -9.54 28.40
N VAL A 501 3.69 -10.08 29.61
CA VAL A 501 2.96 -11.31 29.87
C VAL A 501 1.55 -10.93 30.30
N ASN A 502 0.57 -11.25 29.48
CA ASN A 502 -0.83 -10.95 29.73
C ASN A 502 -1.54 -12.25 30.10
N THR A 503 -2.20 -12.25 31.26
CA THR A 503 -3.03 -13.37 31.70
C THR A 503 -4.50 -13.05 31.47
N PHE A 504 -5.23 -13.98 30.90
CA PHE A 504 -6.66 -13.85 30.58
C PHE A 504 -7.37 -15.20 30.72
N THR A 505 -8.71 -15.17 30.63
CA THR A 505 -9.52 -16.38 30.64
C THR A 505 -10.11 -16.67 29.27
N SER A 506 -10.19 -17.96 28.95
CA SER A 506 -10.81 -18.46 27.73
C SER A 506 -11.67 -19.67 28.09
N LEU A 507 -12.96 -19.61 27.73
CA LEU A 507 -13.84 -20.78 27.78
C LEU A 507 -13.61 -21.56 26.49
N VAL A 508 -13.01 -22.75 26.58
CA VAL A 508 -12.66 -23.59 25.43
C VAL A 508 -13.44 -24.89 25.54
N THR A 509 -14.43 -25.07 24.66
CA THR A 509 -15.36 -26.19 24.69
C THR A 509 -15.10 -27.13 23.52
N GLN A 510 -14.90 -28.41 23.81
CA GLN A 510 -14.87 -29.45 22.80
C GLN A 510 -16.27 -29.62 22.16
N LYS A 511 -16.31 -29.70 20.83
CA LYS A 511 -17.49 -30.07 20.03
C LYS A 511 -17.24 -31.40 19.31
N GLU A 512 -18.30 -31.99 18.77
CA GLU A 512 -18.22 -33.22 17.98
C GLU A 512 -17.35 -33.04 16.71
N ASP A 513 -17.43 -31.86 16.11
CA ASP A 513 -16.77 -31.49 14.85
C ASP A 513 -15.55 -30.58 15.04
N GLY A 514 -15.09 -30.36 16.28
CA GLY A 514 -13.90 -29.54 16.57
C GLY A 514 -13.92 -28.87 17.93
N VAL A 515 -13.51 -27.60 18.01
CA VAL A 515 -13.36 -26.85 19.26
C VAL A 515 -13.88 -25.43 19.10
N GLU A 516 -14.53 -24.89 20.12
CA GLU A 516 -14.89 -23.48 20.20
C GLU A 516 -14.19 -22.82 21.37
N SER A 517 -13.78 -21.56 21.20
CA SER A 517 -13.24 -20.75 22.28
C SER A 517 -13.92 -19.39 22.36
N GLN A 518 -14.14 -18.91 23.59
CA GLN A 518 -14.60 -17.55 23.90
C GLN A 518 -13.60 -16.94 24.87
N THR A 519 -12.84 -15.96 24.39
CA THR A 519 -11.70 -15.39 25.08
C THR A 519 -11.97 -13.94 25.45
N ASN A 520 -11.77 -13.60 26.72
CA ASN A 520 -11.80 -12.23 27.22
C ASN A 520 -10.37 -11.77 27.50
N ALA A 521 -9.72 -11.20 26.50
CA ALA A 521 -8.37 -10.70 26.60
C ALA A 521 -8.33 -9.28 27.20
N GLN A 522 -7.11 -8.79 27.46
CA GLN A 522 -6.91 -7.42 27.95
C GLN A 522 -7.30 -6.36 26.90
N ALA A 523 -7.29 -5.09 27.31
CA ALA A 523 -7.61 -3.94 26.46
C ALA A 523 -9.01 -4.01 25.82
N TYR A 524 -10.00 -4.53 26.56
CA TYR A 524 -11.40 -4.66 26.13
C TYR A 524 -11.55 -5.51 24.86
N THR A 525 -10.68 -6.51 24.70
CA THR A 525 -10.68 -7.38 23.52
C THR A 525 -11.43 -8.67 23.83
N THR A 526 -12.42 -9.00 23.03
CA THR A 526 -13.07 -10.31 23.05
C THR A 526 -12.79 -11.02 21.73
N MET A 527 -12.52 -12.32 21.80
CA MET A 527 -12.25 -13.14 20.64
C MET A 527 -13.01 -14.45 20.73
N ASN A 528 -13.78 -14.78 19.70
CA ASN A 528 -14.41 -16.09 19.57
C ASN A 528 -13.80 -16.81 18.37
N ALA A 529 -13.24 -18.00 18.59
CA ALA A 529 -12.68 -18.82 17.52
C ALA A 529 -13.41 -20.18 17.46
N ARG A 530 -13.69 -20.64 16.25
CA ARG A 530 -14.33 -21.92 15.98
C ARG A 530 -13.45 -22.73 15.04
N TRP A 531 -12.85 -23.78 15.59
CA TRP A 531 -12.06 -24.76 14.87
C TRP A 531 -12.97 -25.92 14.46
N ARG A 532 -12.93 -26.32 13.20
CA ARG A 532 -13.76 -27.38 12.63
C ARG A 532 -12.96 -28.30 11.75
N ALA A 533 -13.14 -29.60 11.92
CA ALA A 533 -12.82 -30.61 10.93
C ALA A 533 -14.06 -30.85 10.08
N VAL A 534 -13.93 -30.71 8.76
CA VAL A 534 -15.02 -30.94 7.80
C VAL A 534 -14.54 -31.99 6.83
N LYS A 535 -15.18 -33.16 6.87
CA LYS A 535 -14.94 -34.21 5.88
C LYS A 535 -15.21 -33.70 4.46
N LYS A 536 -14.23 -33.87 3.57
CA LYS A 536 -14.36 -33.60 2.12
C LYS A 536 -14.61 -34.87 1.33
N ASP A 537 -13.82 -35.91 1.61
CA ASP A 537 -13.91 -37.25 1.02
C ASP A 537 -13.60 -38.32 2.09
N GLU A 538 -13.58 -39.62 1.76
CA GLU A 538 -13.30 -40.70 2.73
C GLU A 538 -11.99 -40.48 3.51
N ASP A 539 -10.94 -40.02 2.82
CA ASP A 539 -9.61 -39.81 3.37
C ASP A 539 -9.16 -38.34 3.38
N GLN A 540 -10.07 -37.38 3.16
CA GLN A 540 -9.72 -35.96 3.13
C GLN A 540 -10.53 -35.16 4.13
N THR A 541 -9.83 -34.38 4.94
CA THR A 541 -10.43 -33.49 5.92
C THR A 541 -9.92 -32.07 5.70
N GLU A 542 -10.86 -31.13 5.54
CA GLU A 542 -10.58 -29.70 5.65
C GLU A 542 -10.59 -29.34 7.13
N VAL A 543 -9.54 -28.68 7.61
CA VAL A 543 -9.57 -28.04 8.93
C VAL A 543 -9.70 -26.54 8.73
N ARG A 544 -10.75 -25.96 9.31
CA ARG A 544 -11.08 -24.54 9.20
C ARG A 544 -11.11 -23.89 10.57
N GLU A 545 -10.66 -22.64 10.61
CA GLU A 545 -10.85 -21.76 11.76
C GLU A 545 -11.67 -20.54 11.33
N ASP A 546 -12.75 -20.24 12.07
CA ASP A 546 -13.48 -18.99 11.97
C ASP A 546 -13.28 -18.16 13.24
N VAL A 547 -12.74 -16.94 13.09
CA VAL A 547 -12.46 -16.04 14.21
C VAL A 547 -13.28 -14.76 14.09
N SER A 548 -13.89 -14.35 15.20
CA SER A 548 -14.48 -13.03 15.38
C SER A 548 -13.76 -12.31 16.51
N VAL A 549 -13.39 -11.05 16.29
CA VAL A 549 -12.71 -10.23 17.28
C VAL A 549 -13.48 -8.93 17.47
N SER A 550 -13.68 -8.54 18.71
CA SER A 550 -14.16 -7.21 19.09
C SER A 550 -13.13 -6.55 20.00
N GLY A 551 -12.93 -5.25 19.86
CA GLY A 551 -12.06 -4.50 20.76
C GLY A 551 -12.00 -3.03 20.41
N ILE A 552 -11.07 -2.30 21.04
CA ILE A 552 -10.88 -0.88 20.78
C ILE A 552 -10.43 -0.70 19.32
N PHE A 553 -11.20 0.07 18.55
CA PHE A 553 -10.98 0.29 17.11
C PHE A 553 -9.52 0.59 16.74
N PHE A 554 -8.85 1.48 17.47
CA PHE A 554 -7.45 1.87 17.19
C PHE A 554 -6.42 0.75 17.44
N LEU A 555 -6.79 -0.28 18.22
CA LEU A 555 -5.95 -1.44 18.48
C LEU A 555 -6.23 -2.59 17.50
N MET A 556 -7.28 -2.53 16.67
CA MET A 556 -7.65 -3.63 15.76
C MET A 556 -6.55 -4.04 14.78
N PRO A 557 -5.84 -3.13 14.10
CA PRO A 557 -4.75 -3.55 13.22
C PRO A 557 -3.69 -4.38 13.95
N TYR A 558 -3.33 -3.98 15.17
CA TYR A 558 -2.36 -4.70 16.00
C TYR A 558 -2.94 -6.04 16.48
N ILE A 559 -4.16 -6.06 17.02
CA ILE A 559 -4.82 -7.26 17.55
C ILE A 559 -4.97 -8.32 16.45
N VAL A 560 -5.49 -7.93 15.28
CA VAL A 560 -5.65 -8.81 14.13
C VAL A 560 -4.30 -9.33 13.65
N TYR A 561 -3.28 -8.46 13.57
CA TYR A 561 -1.92 -8.86 13.19
C TYR A 561 -1.35 -9.92 14.15
N THR A 562 -1.45 -9.70 15.47
CA THR A 562 -0.93 -10.65 16.46
C THR A 562 -1.70 -11.97 16.47
N ALA A 563 -3.03 -11.92 16.39
CA ALA A 563 -3.88 -13.11 16.37
C ALA A 563 -3.59 -13.97 15.13
N ARG A 564 -3.56 -13.35 13.93
CA ARG A 564 -3.30 -14.05 12.67
C ARG A 564 -1.97 -14.79 12.70
N LYS A 565 -0.90 -14.13 13.15
CA LYS A 565 0.44 -14.73 13.24
C LYS A 565 0.48 -15.90 14.23
N ALA A 566 -0.21 -15.80 15.35
CA ALA A 566 -0.29 -16.89 16.32
C ALA A 566 -1.07 -18.09 15.73
N HIS A 567 -2.22 -17.82 15.12
CA HIS A 567 -3.12 -18.84 14.59
C HIS A 567 -2.50 -19.57 13.39
N GLN A 568 -1.74 -18.88 12.53
CA GLN A 568 -0.95 -19.53 11.47
C GLN A 568 0.03 -20.56 12.02
N ARG A 569 0.73 -20.25 13.12
CA ARG A 569 1.64 -21.21 13.75
C ARG A 569 0.89 -22.36 14.43
N VAL A 570 -0.30 -22.11 14.96
CA VAL A 570 -1.19 -23.17 15.46
C VAL A 570 -1.56 -24.11 14.31
N PHE A 571 -1.95 -23.57 13.16
CA PHE A 571 -2.24 -24.34 11.95
C PHE A 571 -1.05 -25.19 11.50
N GLU A 572 0.15 -24.62 11.41
CA GLU A 572 1.37 -25.36 11.02
C GLU A 572 1.64 -26.56 11.95
N LYS A 573 1.56 -26.35 13.28
CA LYS A 573 1.72 -27.43 14.26
C LYS A 573 0.60 -28.45 14.19
N LEU A 574 -0.64 -28.00 13.99
CA LEU A 574 -1.80 -28.87 13.87
C LEU A 574 -1.64 -29.81 12.68
N ILE A 575 -1.25 -29.26 11.53
CA ILE A 575 -0.94 -30.02 10.33
C ILE A 575 0.11 -31.09 10.62
N GLN A 576 1.24 -30.71 11.25
CA GLN A 576 2.30 -31.65 11.58
C GLN A 576 1.79 -32.78 12.49
N ALA A 577 1.07 -32.45 13.55
CA ALA A 577 0.54 -33.44 14.49
C ALA A 577 -0.54 -34.34 13.88
N VAL A 578 -1.33 -33.83 12.94
CA VAL A 578 -2.31 -34.63 12.18
C VAL A 578 -1.61 -35.56 11.19
N GLU A 579 -0.54 -35.11 10.52
CA GLU A 579 0.28 -35.93 9.62
C GLU A 579 1.07 -37.02 10.36
N GLU A 580 1.52 -36.77 11.60
CA GLU A 580 2.14 -37.79 12.46
C GLU A 580 1.14 -38.88 12.92
N LYS A 581 -0.16 -38.63 12.81
CA LYS A 581 -1.25 -39.56 13.17
C LYS A 581 -1.92 -40.25 11.98
N ALA A 582 -1.61 -39.84 10.75
CA ALA A 582 -1.93 -40.61 9.54
C ALA A 582 -1.12 -41.90 9.51
#